data_AF-A0A0D3CJM0-F1
#
_entry.id   AF-A0A0D3CJM0-F1
#
_cell.length_a   1.000
_cell.length_b   1.000
_cell.length_c   1.000
_cell.angle_alpha   90.00
_cell.angle_beta   90.00
_cell.angle_gamma   90.00
#
_symmetry.space_group_name_H-M   'P 1'
#
loop_
_entity.id
_entity.type
_entity.pdbx_description
1 polymer ?
#
loop_
_entity_poly.entity_id
_entity_poly.type
_entity_poly.pdbx_seq_one_letter_code
_entity_poly.pdbx_strand_id
1 'polypeptide(L)' 'MANGMVFLSDLQTGRSSSSIQVCLLRFWEARNVWRGGELMEVDMLFLDFHATMIPAKLTMLQVHEAHRAVEMV' A
#
# COMPACT_ATOMS: atom_id res chain seq x y z
N MET A 1 12.58 -4.74 -22.16
CA MET A 1 12.59 -3.42 -21.50
C MET A 1 13.30 -3.63 -20.18
N ALA A 2 14.33 -2.83 -19.86
CA ALA A 2 14.96 -2.95 -18.55
C ALA A 2 13.88 -2.57 -17.52
N ASN A 3 13.35 -3.55 -16.79
CA ASN A 3 12.48 -3.28 -15.66
C ASN A 3 13.37 -2.69 -14.57
N GLY A 4 13.65 -1.39 -14.69
CA GLY A 4 14.25 -0.63 -13.61
C GLY A 4 13.31 -0.73 -12.42
N MET A 5 13.86 -1.10 -11.26
CA MET A 5 13.13 -1.05 -10.01
C MET A 5 12.68 0.40 -9.79
N VAL A 6 11.37 0.61 -9.67
CA VAL A 6 10.77 1.93 -9.40
C VAL A 6 10.79 2.14 -7.89
N PHE A 7 11.17 3.33 -7.44
CA PHE A 7 11.18 3.70 -6.02
C PHE A 7 9.98 4.57 -5.66
N LEU A 8 9.72 4.74 -4.36
CA LEU A 8 8.62 5.58 -3.89
C LEU A 8 8.82 7.04 -4.29
N SER A 9 10.06 7.51 -4.37
CA SER A 9 10.42 8.85 -4.82
C SER A 9 10.09 9.12 -6.29
N ASP A 10 9.95 8.07 -7.10
CA ASP A 10 9.67 8.19 -8.53
C ASP A 10 8.16 8.28 -8.83
N LEU A 11 7.33 8.09 -7.80
CA LEU A 11 5.88 8.16 -7.92
C LEU A 11 5.44 9.59 -8.24
N GLN A 12 4.69 9.72 -9.34
CA GLN A 12 4.05 10.97 -9.72
C GLN A 12 2.66 11.09 -9.10
N THR A 13 2.29 12.32 -8.74
CA THR A 13 0.93 12.64 -8.28
C THR A 13 -0.08 12.39 -9.40
N GLY A 14 -1.09 11.55 -9.13
CA GLY A 14 -2.18 11.26 -10.08
C GLY A 14 -2.53 9.78 -10.12
N ARG A 15 -3.27 9.37 -11.15
CA ARG A 15 -3.57 7.95 -11.41
C ARG A 15 -2.43 7.33 -12.20
N SER A 16 -1.65 6.48 -11.53
CA SER A 16 -0.59 5.69 -12.15
C SER A 16 -0.65 4.25 -11.64
N SER A 17 -0.06 3.33 -12.39
CA SER A 17 0.12 1.94 -11.97
C SER A 17 1.60 1.60 -12.08
N SER A 18 2.21 1.16 -10.98
CA SER A 18 3.63 0.84 -10.91
C SER A 18 3.83 -0.26 -9.88
N SER A 19 4.81 -1.13 -10.13
CA SER A 19 5.21 -2.19 -9.21
C SER A 19 6.45 -1.75 -8.45
N ILE A 20 6.35 -1.65 -7.13
CA ILE A 20 7.41 -1.18 -6.24
C ILE A 20 7.61 -2.21 -5.13
N GLN A 21 8.85 -2.48 -4.75
CA GLN A 21 9.15 -3.26 -3.56
C GLN A 21 9.31 -2.34 -2.35
N VAL A 22 8.57 -2.63 -1.30
CA VAL A 22 8.57 -1.85 -0.05
C VAL A 22 8.50 -2.78 1.16
N CYS A 23 9.00 -2.29 2.29
CA CYS A 23 8.76 -2.88 3.61
C CYS A 23 7.59 -2.15 4.29
N LEU A 24 6.65 -2.90 4.84
CA LEU A 24 5.60 -2.36 5.71
C LEU A 24 6.21 -2.09 7.09
N LEU A 25 6.41 -0.82 7.44
CA LEU A 25 6.99 -0.42 8.73
C LEU A 25 5.96 -0.41 9.86
N ARG A 26 4.76 0.08 9.57
CA ARG A 26 3.71 0.22 10.58
C ARG A 26 2.34 0.05 9.98
N PHE A 27 1.55 -0.78 10.64
CA PHE A 27 0.13 -0.96 10.39
C PHE A 27 -0.62 -0.22 11.51
N TRP A 28 -1.44 0.76 11.13
CA TRP A 28 -2.46 1.26 12.04
C TRP A 28 -3.72 0.45 11.81
N GLU A 29 -4.05 -0.39 12.79
CA GLU A 29 -5.36 -1.03 12.88
C GLU A 29 -6.44 0.04 12.67
N ALA A 30 -7.50 -0.29 11.92
CA ALA A 30 -8.47 0.69 11.43
C ALA A 30 -9.23 1.33 12.59
N ARG A 31 -8.67 2.41 13.11
CA ARG A 31 -9.14 2.98 14.36
C ARG A 31 -10.38 3.82 14.20
N ASN A 32 -10.81 4.19 12.98
CA ASN A 32 -11.86 5.20 12.81
C ASN A 32 -12.63 5.24 11.48
N VAL A 33 -12.83 4.12 10.77
CA VAL A 33 -13.74 4.13 9.61
C VAL A 33 -14.67 2.92 9.63
N TRP A 34 -15.37 2.73 10.76
CA TRP A 34 -16.44 1.75 10.86
C TRP A 34 -17.74 2.39 10.38
N ARG A 35 -18.20 2.05 9.17
CA ARG A 35 -19.56 2.40 8.73
C ARG A 35 -20.37 1.12 8.73
N GLY A 36 -21.31 1.00 9.66
CA GLY A 36 -22.17 -0.19 9.75
C GLY A 36 -21.48 -1.47 10.24
N GLY A 37 -20.34 -1.37 10.92
CA GLY A 37 -19.61 -2.54 11.42
C GLY A 37 -18.60 -3.15 10.45
N GLU A 38 -18.41 -2.53 9.28
CA GLU A 38 -17.36 -2.90 8.32
C GLU A 38 -16.19 -1.92 8.42
N LEU A 39 -14.97 -2.48 8.47
CA LEU A 39 -13.72 -1.73 8.29
C LEU A 39 -13.78 -1.06 6.91
N MET A 40 -13.64 0.25 6.79
CA MET A 40 -13.62 0.88 5.46
C MET A 40 -12.23 1.18 4.95
N GLU A 41 -11.29 1.52 5.84
CA GLU A 41 -9.95 1.99 5.47
C GLU A 41 -8.92 1.66 6.54
N VAL A 42 -7.69 1.38 6.12
CA VAL A 42 -6.52 1.10 6.95
C VAL A 42 -5.42 2.08 6.59
N ASP A 43 -4.81 2.70 7.60
CA ASP A 43 -3.62 3.51 7.44
C ASP A 43 -2.36 2.62 7.57
N MET A 44 -1.45 2.74 6.60
CA MET A 44 -0.19 1.99 6.55
C MET A 44 0.98 2.94 6.27
N LEU A 45 2.17 2.51 6.68
CA LEU A 45 3.42 3.24 6.43
C LEU A 45 4.41 2.33 5.71
N PHE A 46 4.77 2.70 4.48
CA PHE A 46 5.73 1.98 3.66
C PHE A 46 7.10 2.65 3.68
N LEU A 47 8.14 1.83 3.58
CA LEU A 47 9.54 2.23 3.44
C LEU A 47 10.14 1.52 2.22
N ASP A 48 10.83 2.24 1.35
CA ASP A 48 11.60 1.65 0.26
C ASP A 48 13.10 1.55 0.56
N PHE A 49 13.85 0.99 -0.40
CA PHE A 49 15.31 0.85 -0.31
C PHE A 49 16.05 2.19 -0.17
N HIS A 50 15.49 3.28 -0.69
CA HIS A 50 16.06 4.63 -0.57
C HIS A 50 15.73 5.30 0.77
N ALA A 51 15.14 4.56 1.70
CA ALA A 51 14.64 5.06 2.97
C ALA A 51 13.54 6.13 2.81
N THR A 52 12.84 6.14 1.68
CA THR A 52 11.67 6.99 1.45
C THR A 52 10.49 6.39 2.21
N MET A 53 9.83 7.23 3.02
CA MET A 53 8.65 6.84 3.78
C MET A 53 7.41 7.47 3.17
N ILE A 54 6.41 6.66 2.82
CA ILE A 54 5.12 7.16 2.32
C ILE A 54 3.97 6.59 3.17
N PRO A 55 3.09 7.46 3.71
CA PRO A 55 1.83 7.00 4.28
C PRO A 55 0.88 6.58 3.16
N ALA A 56 0.24 5.43 3.33
CA ALA A 56 -0.72 4.88 2.40
C ALA A 56 -2.03 4.59 3.10
N LYS A 57 -3.12 4.78 2.36
CA LYS A 57 -4.47 4.44 2.81
C LYS A 57 -5.02 3.36 1.90
N LEU A 58 -5.40 2.23 2.48
CA LEU A 58 -5.98 1.12 1.75
C LEU A 58 -7.42 0.90 2.18
N THR A 59 -8.30 0.80 1.22
CA THR A 59 -9.68 0.39 1.44
C THR A 59 -9.76 -1.13 1.62
N MET A 60 -10.79 -1.65 2.31
CA MET A 60 -10.95 -3.11 2.49
C MET A 60 -10.99 -3.89 1.18
N LEU A 61 -11.56 -3.31 0.11
CA LEU A 61 -11.56 -3.92 -1.21
C LEU A 61 -10.13 -4.21 -1.68
N GLN A 62 -9.23 -3.23 -1.50
CA GLN A 62 -7.81 -3.34 -1.86
C GLN A 62 -7.06 -4.30 -0.92
N VAL A 63 -7.42 -4.35 0.36
CA VAL A 63 -6.84 -5.30 1.32
C VAL A 63 -7.21 -6.75 0.98
N HIS A 64 -8.46 -7.01 0.61
CA HIS A 64 -8.90 -8.35 0.19
C HIS A 64 -8.21 -8.80 -1.10
N GLU A 65 -8.09 -7.90 -2.09
CA GLU A 65 -7.33 -8.16 -3.31
C GLU A 65 -5.85 -8.42 -3.03
N ALA A 66 -5.23 -7.62 -2.15
CA ALA A 66 -3.84 -7.81 -1.74
C ALA A 66 -3.62 -9.16 -1.03
N HIS A 67 -4.50 -9.56 -0.13
CA HIS A 67 -4.44 -10.87 0.53
C HIS A 67 -4.50 -12.02 -0.49
N ARG A 68 -5.46 -11.95 -1.43
CA ARG A 68 -5.60 -12.95 -2.49
C ARG A 68 -4.39 -13.01 -3.43
N ALA A 69 -3.74 -11.88 -3.70
CA ALA A 69 -2.53 -11.83 -4.52
C ALA A 69 -1.32 -12.46 -3.83
N VAL A 70 -1.22 -12.35 -2.50
CA VAL A 70 -0.16 -12.98 -1.70
C VAL A 70 -0.36 -14.50 -1.59
N GLU A 71 -1.60 -14.99 -1.54
CA GLU A 71 -1.91 -16.44 -1.47
C GLU A 71 -1.74 -17.19 -2.80
N MET A 72 -1.56 -16.49 -3.93
CA MET A 72 -1.40 -17.09 -5.27
C MET A 72 0.07 -17.23 -5.71
N VAL A 73 1.03 -17.07 -4.79
CA VAL A 73 2.48 -17.28 -4.98
C VAL A 73 2.93 -18.48 -4.15
#